data_AF-A0A957V4S4-F1
#
_entry.id   AF-A0A957V4S4-F1
#
_cell.length_a   1.000
_cell.length_b   1.000
_cell.length_c   1.000
_cell.angle_alpha   90.00
_cell.angle_beta   90.00
_cell.angle_gamma   90.00
#
_symmetry.space_group_name_H-M   'P 1'
#
loop_
_entity.id
_entity.type
_entity.pdbx_description
1 polymer ?
#
loop_
_entity_poly.entity_id
_entity_poly.type
_entity_poly.pdbx_seq_one_letter_code
_entity_poly.pdbx_strand_id
1 'polypeptide(L)'
;MAAQSGDDYQLLDSGNMRRLERIGPYLLVRPSLQAIWQPRRIDSDWERADGLYERSSNEDGGRWKFARKVNREFEVLYGDLQFHIKLTNFGHLGLFAEQLENWNWMRDA
;
A
#
# COMPACT_ATOMS: atom_id res chain seq x y z
N MET A 1 29.00 4.47 3.05
CA MET A 1 27.81 5.24 3.45
C MET A 1 26.73 4.23 3.74
N ALA A 2 26.27 4.12 4.99
CA ALA A 2 25.32 3.10 5.39
C ALA A 2 23.97 3.37 4.70
N ALA A 3 23.52 2.46 3.85
CA ALA A 3 22.17 2.49 3.30
C ALA A 3 21.21 2.42 4.49
N GLN A 4 20.45 3.49 4.73
CA GLN A 4 19.35 3.45 5.69
C GLN A 4 18.40 2.36 5.21
N SER A 5 18.28 1.29 5.99
CA SER A 5 17.34 0.19 5.77
C SER A 5 15.93 0.72 6.07
N GLY A 6 15.40 1.52 5.15
CA GLY A 6 14.10 2.17 5.29
C GLY A 6 13.08 1.38 4.49
N ASP A 7 12.37 0.46 5.15
CA ASP A 7 11.20 -0.18 4.55
C ASP A 7 10.03 0.81 4.59
N ASP A 8 9.87 1.56 3.50
CA ASP A 8 8.78 2.54 3.36
C ASP A 8 7.42 1.87 3.17
N TYR A 9 7.37 0.55 3.01
CA TYR A 9 6.13 -0.22 2.94
C TYR A 9 5.90 -1.04 4.21
N GLN A 10 4.69 -0.97 4.76
CA GLN A 10 4.25 -1.85 5.84
C GLN A 10 2.76 -2.18 5.71
N LEU A 11 2.40 -3.46 5.78
CA LEU A 11 1.02 -3.88 6.05
C LEU A 11 0.74 -3.73 7.56
N LEU A 12 -0.16 -2.82 7.93
CA LEU A 12 -0.44 -2.49 9.33
C LEU A 12 -1.59 -3.30 9.91
N ASP A 13 -2.62 -3.58 9.12
CA ASP A 13 -3.75 -4.41 9.49
C ASP A 13 -4.50 -4.91 8.25
N SER A 14 -5.34 -5.93 8.43
CA SER A 14 -6.21 -6.46 7.39
C SER A 14 -7.44 -7.10 8.01
N GLY A 15 -8.55 -7.06 7.27
CA GLY A 15 -9.81 -7.64 7.69
C GLY A 15 -10.98 -6.93 7.03
N ASN A 16 -12.18 -7.49 7.17
CA ASN A 16 -13.41 -6.97 6.55
C ASN A 16 -13.21 -6.63 5.06
N MET A 17 -12.55 -7.54 4.31
CA MET A 17 -12.26 -7.41 2.88
C MET A 17 -11.34 -6.24 2.50
N ARG A 18 -10.59 -5.70 3.47
CA ARG A 18 -9.72 -4.53 3.30
C ARG A 18 -8.33 -4.76 3.92
N ARG A 19 -7.39 -3.93 3.51
CA ARG A 19 -6.04 -3.83 4.07
C ARG A 19 -5.68 -2.38 4.35
N LEU A 20 -4.98 -2.16 5.45
CA LEU A 20 -4.43 -0.89 5.89
C LEU A 20 -2.91 -0.95 5.70
N GLU A 21 -2.38 -0.11 4.82
CA GLU A 21 -0.98 -0.13 4.40
C GLU A 21 -0.34 1.24 4.62
N ARG A 22 0.87 1.28 5.19
CA ARG A 22 1.73 2.46 5.11
C ARG A 22 2.60 2.31 3.87
N ILE A 23 2.64 3.33 3.02
CA ILE A 23 3.56 3.41 1.88
C ILE A 23 4.16 4.82 1.80
N GLY A 24 5.47 4.90 2.03
CA GLY A 24 6.17 6.16 2.25
C GLY A 24 5.50 6.98 3.36
N PRO A 25 5.12 8.24 3.10
CA PRO A 25 4.50 9.10 4.09
C PRO A 25 2.97 8.92 4.22
N TYR A 26 2.37 7.97 3.51
CA TYR A 26 0.90 7.86 3.40
C TYR A 26 0.36 6.56 4.00
N LEU A 27 -0.79 6.68 4.66
CA LEU A 27 -1.61 5.58 5.13
C LEU A 27 -2.76 5.34 4.16
N LEU A 28 -2.79 4.18 3.51
CA LEU A 28 -3.75 3.85 2.47
C LEU A 28 -4.62 2.65 2.86
N VAL A 29 -5.90 2.73 2.54
CA VAL A 29 -6.85 1.61 2.65
C VAL A 29 -7.19 1.12 1.26
N ARG A 30 -7.02 -0.18 1.03
CA ARG A 30 -7.36 -0.82 -0.25
C ARG A 30 -8.17 -2.10 -0.05
N PRO A 31 -8.95 -2.52 -1.05
CA PRO A 31 -9.63 -3.80 -1.02
C PRO A 31 -8.62 -4.97 -0.99
N SER A 32 -8.96 -5.99 -0.20
CA SER A 32 -8.28 -7.28 -0.16
C SER A 32 -9.34 -8.37 0.01
N LEU A 33 -9.75 -9.00 -1.09
CA LEU A 33 -10.84 -9.99 -1.08
C LEU A 33 -10.53 -11.25 -0.25
N GLN A 34 -9.26 -11.49 0.06
CA GLN A 34 -8.82 -12.63 0.87
C GLN A 34 -8.87 -12.33 2.37
N ALA A 35 -8.96 -11.05 2.77
CA ALA A 35 -8.97 -10.62 4.17
C ALA A 35 -10.38 -10.72 4.80
N ILE A 36 -10.93 -11.93 4.86
CA ILE A 36 -12.29 -12.21 5.33
C ILE A 36 -12.45 -12.15 6.87
N TRP A 37 -11.35 -12.08 7.60
CA TRP A 37 -11.32 -12.04 9.06
C TRP A 37 -11.61 -10.65 9.61
N GLN A 38 -11.77 -10.55 10.93
CA GLN A 38 -11.93 -9.26 11.61
C GLN A 38 -10.57 -8.53 11.70
N PRO A 39 -10.54 -7.21 11.44
CA PRO A 39 -9.39 -6.36 11.73
C PRO A 39 -8.94 -6.50 13.19
N ARG A 40 -7.63 -6.42 13.43
CA ARG A 40 -7.09 -6.41 14.80
C ARG A 40 -7.01 -5.02 15.40
N ARG A 41 -6.90 -3.99 14.56
CA ARG A 41 -6.90 -2.59 14.98
C ARG A 41 -8.32 -2.08 15.14
N ILE A 42 -8.45 -1.08 16.01
CA ILE A 42 -9.70 -0.35 16.22
C ILE A 42 -10.02 0.52 15.00
N ASP A 43 -11.31 0.82 14.79
CA ASP A 43 -11.79 1.55 13.61
C ASP A 43 -11.13 2.92 13.44
N SER A 44 -10.78 3.60 14.54
CA SER A 44 -10.10 4.91 14.48
C SER A 44 -8.72 4.85 13.81
N ASP A 45 -8.05 3.70 13.81
CA ASP A 45 -6.78 3.55 13.06
C ASP A 45 -7.02 3.53 11.54
N TRP A 46 -8.16 2.99 11.10
CA TRP A 46 -8.57 2.93 9.71
C TRP A 46 -9.11 4.28 9.22
N GLU A 47 -9.83 5.01 10.07
CA GLU A 47 -10.35 6.36 9.77
C GLU A 47 -9.24 7.40 9.56
N ARG A 48 -8.04 7.16 10.10
CA ARG A 48 -6.86 8.01 9.92
C ARG A 48 -6.18 7.86 8.56
N ALA A 49 -6.68 6.98 7.69
CA ALA A 49 -6.10 6.78 6.37
C ALA A 49 -6.14 8.06 5.51
N ASP A 50 -5.00 8.39 4.90
CA ASP A 50 -4.87 9.49 3.97
C ASP A 50 -5.64 9.25 2.67
N GLY A 51 -5.76 7.98 2.26
CA GLY A 51 -6.41 7.58 1.02
C GLY A 51 -7.18 6.26 1.12
N LEU A 52 -8.39 6.22 0.60
CA LEU A 52 -9.22 5.02 0.45
C LEU A 52 -9.46 4.75 -1.03
N TYR A 53 -9.09 3.56 -1.50
CA TYR A 53 -9.44 3.11 -2.84
C TYR A 53 -10.77 2.36 -2.85
N GLU A 54 -11.72 2.86 -3.63
CA GLU A 54 -13.02 2.24 -3.87
C GLU A 54 -13.06 1.67 -5.28
N ARG A 55 -13.30 0.35 -5.41
CA ARG A 55 -13.61 -0.24 -6.72
C ARG A 55 -15.01 0.19 -7.15
N SER A 56 -15.15 0.55 -8.42
CA SER A 56 -16.43 0.83 -9.05
C SER A 56 -16.69 -0.22 -10.12
N SER A 57 -17.86 -0.86 -10.10
CA SER A 57 -18.27 -1.77 -11.18
C SER A 57 -18.68 -1.02 -12.45
N ASN A 58 -18.91 0.30 -12.35
CA ASN A 58 -19.53 1.12 -13.40
C ASN A 58 -18.53 2.09 -14.05
N GLU A 59 -17.27 2.09 -13.60
CA GLU A 59 -16.18 2.89 -14.16
C GLU A 59 -15.05 1.93 -14.58
N ASP A 60 -14.16 2.36 -15.48
CA ASP A 60 -12.95 1.61 -15.88
C ASP A 60 -11.94 1.53 -14.70
N GLY A 61 -12.28 0.75 -13.67
CA GLY A 61 -11.47 0.53 -12.47
C GLY A 61 -12.14 1.01 -11.17
N GLY A 62 -11.61 2.08 -10.59
CA GLY A 62 -12.09 2.63 -9.33
C GLY A 62 -11.52 4.01 -9.06
N ARG A 63 -11.75 4.52 -7.85
CA ARG A 63 -11.36 5.88 -7.47
C ARG A 63 -10.72 5.93 -6.10
N TRP A 64 -9.86 6.92 -5.94
CA TRP A 64 -9.29 7.29 -4.65
C TRP A 64 -10.12 8.40 -4.00
N LYS A 65 -10.44 8.23 -2.73
CA LYS A 65 -10.92 9.27 -1.83
C LYS A 65 -9.78 9.65 -0.90
N PHE A 66 -9.41 10.92 -0.84
CA PHE A 66 -8.32 11.38 0.01
C PHE A 66 -8.85 12.24 1.16
N ALA A 67 -8.42 11.94 2.38
CA ALA A 67 -8.77 12.71 3.58
C ALA A 67 -7.93 14.00 3.72
N ARG A 68 -6.79 14.06 3.02
CA ARG A 68 -5.92 15.24 2.92
C ARG A 68 -5.24 15.32 1.57
N LYS A 69 -4.41 16.35 1.36
CA LYS A 69 -3.58 16.45 0.16
C LYS A 69 -2.57 15.31 0.13
N VAL A 70 -2.65 14.47 -0.89
CA VAL A 70 -1.74 13.35 -1.17
C VAL A 70 -1.12 13.56 -2.54
N ASN A 71 0.22 13.47 -2.63
CA ASN A 71 0.89 13.43 -3.93
C ASN A 71 0.57 12.09 -4.59
N ARG A 72 0.01 12.14 -5.81
CA ARG A 72 -0.36 10.90 -6.53
C ARG A 72 0.85 10.12 -7.05
N GLU A 73 2.02 10.76 -7.09
CA GLU A 73 3.29 10.18 -7.51
C GLU A 73 4.36 10.53 -6.48
N PHE A 74 5.11 9.53 -6.03
CA PHE A 74 6.17 9.68 -5.04
C PHE A 74 7.10 8.47 -5.07
N GLU A 75 8.30 8.65 -4.53
CA GLU A 75 9.31 7.59 -4.45
C GLU A 75 9.25 6.90 -3.08
N VAL A 76 9.54 5.61 -3.06
CA VAL A 76 9.68 4.81 -1.84
C VAL A 76 10.90 3.91 -1.93
N LEU A 77 11.58 3.71 -0.81
CA LEU A 77 12.63 2.71 -0.63
C LEU A 77 12.02 1.45 -0.01
N TYR A 78 12.31 0.28 -0.58
CA TYR A 78 11.90 -0.99 0.02
C TYR A 78 12.97 -2.04 -0.22
N GLY A 79 13.49 -2.62 0.87
CA GLY A 79 14.79 -3.29 0.84
C GLY A 79 15.89 -2.31 0.42
N ASP A 80 16.56 -2.61 -0.70
CA ASP A 80 17.61 -1.80 -1.32
C ASP A 80 17.17 -1.18 -2.67
N LEU A 81 15.88 -1.26 -3.01
CA LEU A 81 15.32 -0.78 -4.27
C LEU A 81 14.48 0.48 -4.08
N GLN A 82 14.61 1.41 -5.02
CA GLN A 82 13.79 2.60 -5.12
C GLN A 82 12.68 2.38 -6.15
N PHE A 83 11.43 2.62 -5.74
CA PHE A 83 10.23 2.45 -6.56
C PHE A 83 9.54 3.80 -6.80
N HIS A 84 9.06 4.02 -8.02
CA HIS A 84 8.16 5.12 -8.35
C HIS A 84 6.71 4.66 -8.18
N ILE A 85 6.05 5.17 -7.14
CA ILE A 85 4.66 4.84 -6.84
C ILE A 85 3.74 5.78 -7.59
N LYS A 86 2.66 5.23 -8.16
CA LYS A 86 1.59 6.01 -8.80
C LYS A 86 0.22 5.53 -8.36
N LEU A 87 -0.54 6.40 -7.72
CA LEU A 87 -1.92 6.15 -7.29
C LEU A 87 -2.88 6.30 -8.48
N THR A 88 -2.95 5.27 -9.32
CA THR A 88 -3.82 5.19 -10.49
C THR A 88 -5.25 4.77 -10.13
N ASN A 89 -6.15 4.86 -11.10
CA ASN A 89 -7.54 4.38 -10.99
C ASN A 89 -7.66 2.85 -11.03
N PHE A 90 -6.57 2.10 -11.13
CA PHE A 90 -6.57 0.64 -11.01
C PHE A 90 -6.40 0.15 -9.56
N GLY A 91 -5.86 1.01 -8.69
CA GLY A 91 -5.71 0.73 -7.25
C GLY A 91 -4.51 -0.13 -6.86
N HIS A 92 -3.65 -0.53 -7.80
CA HIS A 92 -2.33 -1.07 -7.46
C HIS A 92 -1.34 0.07 -7.18
N LEU A 93 -0.34 -0.21 -6.36
CA LEU A 93 0.69 0.79 -6.00
C LEU A 93 1.88 0.76 -6.98
N GLY A 94 2.06 -0.34 -7.71
CA GLY A 94 3.28 -0.59 -8.49
C GLY A 94 4.40 -1.25 -7.67
N LEU A 95 4.19 -1.43 -6.36
CA LEU A 95 5.03 -2.22 -5.46
C LEU A 95 4.30 -3.52 -5.06
N PHE A 96 4.99 -4.64 -5.22
CA PHE A 96 4.58 -5.97 -4.77
C PHE A 96 5.53 -6.42 -3.67
N ALA A 97 5.33 -5.88 -2.46
CA ALA A 97 6.24 -6.03 -1.33
C ALA A 97 6.46 -7.50 -0.91
N GLU A 98 5.51 -8.38 -1.20
CA GLU A 98 5.59 -9.82 -0.98
C GLU A 98 6.68 -10.52 -1.80
N GLN A 99 7.19 -9.88 -2.87
CA GLN A 99 8.20 -10.45 -3.74
C GLN A 99 9.64 -10.22 -3.25
N LEU A 100 9.85 -9.54 -2.13
CA LEU A 100 11.19 -9.21 -1.61
C LEU A 100 12.09 -10.45 -1.48
N GLU A 101 11.57 -11.54 -0.90
CA GLU A 101 12.32 -12.80 -0.75
C GLU A 101 12.71 -13.39 -2.11
N ASN A 102 11.82 -13.32 -3.11
CA ASN A 102 12.12 -13.79 -4.46
C ASN A 102 13.19 -12.92 -5.14
N TRP A 103 13.16 -11.60 -4.91
CA TRP A 103 14.18 -10.69 -5.44
C TRP A 103 15.54 -10.93 -4.81
N ASN A 104 15.59 -11.15 -3.49
CA ASN A 104 16.83 -11.50 -2.78
C ASN A 104 17.39 -12.82 -3.33
N TRP A 105 16.56 -13.86 -3.44
CA TRP A 105 16.97 -15.15 -4.00
C TRP A 105 17.56 -15.03 -5.41
N MET A 106 16.97 -14.21 -6.30
CA MET A 106 17.50 -14.01 -7.66
C MET A 106 18.83 -13.27 -7.71
N ARG A 107 19.20 -12.50 -6.68
CA ARG A 107 20.47 -11.75 -6.64
C ARG A 107 21.61 -12.54 -5.97
N ASP A 108 21.25 -13.44 -5.07
CA ASP A 108 22.21 -14.34 -4.42
C ASP A 108 22.65 -15.48 -5.35
N ALA A 109 21.94 -15.69 -6.47
CA ALA A 109 22.23 -16.65 -7.54
C ALA A 109 23.14 -16.06 -8.63
#